data_AF-A0A7S1Q3Q8-F1
#
_entry.id   AF-A0A7S1Q3Q8-F1
#
_cell.length_a   1.000
_cell.length_b   1.000
_cell.length_c   1.000
_cell.angle_alpha   90.00
_cell.angle_beta   90.00
_cell.angle_gamma   90.00
#
_symmetry.space_group_name_H-M   'P 1'
#
loop_
_entity.id
_entity.type
_entity.pdbx_description
1 polymer ?
#
loop_
_entity_poly.entity_id
_entity_poly.type
_entity_poly.pdbx_seq_one_letter_code
_entity_poly.pdbx_strand_id
1 'polypeptide(L)'
;LLPVLAIKGIDFASRCAGYPHCDDVTGVVTVGDFLACPQATGAYAAVFFWPLFHMWSLKDLVSKVVGERIGLTLVGAFYCSFGLQLALPVTASRSGNHLASAVALCSLLACLSALSWRFRGRRLILFRSLLAVSVVSLSLAFLSLGACWLKHVCGVGNWWLNHVLSCPWTSYVFQATGLSCLSLLPWFWKVDDVEECINDELRSPAPANLALSMVSTGSTDTLSFLHRRGSCLRFPLITFAAAPAAYIWLLPLLAEIGFAGKCDGMPRCTDSD
;
A
#
# COMPACT_ATOMS: atom_id res chain seq x y z
N LEU A 1 -24.74 10.45 -10.03
CA LEU A 1 -24.33 11.37 -8.95
C LEU A 1 -22.88 11.82 -9.10
N LEU A 2 -21.89 10.91 -9.21
CA LEU A 2 -20.48 11.27 -9.45
C LEU A 2 -20.22 12.19 -10.67
N PRO A 3 -20.87 12.01 -11.85
CA PRO A 3 -20.67 12.93 -12.99
C PRO A 3 -21.21 14.34 -12.75
N VAL A 4 -22.19 14.50 -11.85
CA VAL A 4 -22.81 15.79 -11.52
C VAL A 4 -21.90 16.60 -10.58
N LEU A 5 -21.11 15.93 -9.75
CA LEU A 5 -20.10 16.56 -8.88
C LEU A 5 -18.82 16.97 -9.63
N ALA A 6 -18.64 16.54 -10.88
CA ALA A 6 -17.49 16.87 -11.73
C ALA A 6 -17.77 18.05 -12.70
N ILE A 7 -18.97 18.63 -12.65
CA ILE A 7 -19.39 19.77 -13.48
C ILE A 7 -18.56 21.01 -13.10
N LYS A 8 -18.03 21.72 -14.11
CA LYS A 8 -17.34 23.02 -13.94
C LYS A 8 -18.24 23.96 -13.11
N GLY A 9 -17.81 24.30 -11.89
CA GLY A 9 -18.55 25.16 -10.94
C GLY A 9 -18.82 24.52 -9.58
N ILE A 10 -18.67 23.19 -9.48
CA ILE A 10 -18.68 22.46 -8.21
C ILE A 10 -17.26 21.88 -8.08
N ASP A 11 -16.34 22.65 -7.48
CA ASP A 11 -14.91 22.30 -7.33
C ASP A 11 -14.70 21.17 -6.32
N PHE A 12 -15.30 20.02 -6.60
CA PHE A 12 -15.07 18.81 -5.85
C PHE A 12 -13.70 18.23 -6.23
N ALA A 13 -13.32 18.24 -7.50
CA ALA A 13 -11.99 17.80 -7.93
C ALA A 13 -11.04 19.00 -7.97
N SER A 14 -9.89 18.89 -7.30
CA SER A 14 -8.81 19.89 -7.39
C SER A 14 -8.35 20.01 -8.84
N ARG A 15 -8.63 21.15 -9.47
CA ARG A 15 -8.14 21.52 -10.80
C ARG A 15 -7.26 22.76 -10.63
N CYS A 16 -6.01 22.59 -10.21
CA CYS A 16 -5.04 23.66 -10.43
C CYS A 16 -4.80 23.75 -11.96
N ALA A 17 -4.60 24.96 -12.49
CA ALA A 17 -4.03 25.09 -13.84
C ALA A 17 -2.66 24.40 -13.81
N GLY A 18 -2.51 23.31 -14.57
CA GLY A 18 -1.31 22.45 -14.54
C GLY A 18 -1.45 21.11 -13.80
N TYR A 19 -2.47 20.86 -12.98
CA TYR A 19 -2.61 19.62 -12.16
C TYR A 19 -2.48 18.36 -13.02
N PRO A 20 -1.71 17.29 -12.74
CA PRO A 20 -0.99 17.03 -11.51
C PRO A 20 0.30 17.82 -11.37
N HIS A 21 0.76 18.43 -12.44
CA HIS A 21 1.91 19.32 -12.46
C HIS A 21 1.50 20.75 -12.09
N CYS A 22 1.05 20.96 -10.84
CA CYS A 22 1.16 22.30 -10.27
C CYS A 22 2.68 22.55 -10.07
N ASP A 23 3.37 23.14 -11.06
CA ASP A 23 4.82 23.42 -11.09
C ASP A 23 5.77 22.20 -10.95
N ASP A 24 5.43 21.05 -11.53
CA ASP A 24 6.23 19.83 -11.34
C ASP A 24 7.44 19.72 -12.26
N VAL A 25 8.54 20.16 -11.69
CA VAL A 25 9.95 19.79 -11.84
C VAL A 25 10.27 18.34 -12.31
N THR A 26 9.44 17.32 -12.03
CA THR A 26 9.82 15.91 -12.19
C THR A 26 9.33 15.20 -13.47
N GLY A 27 8.29 15.66 -14.17
CA GLY A 27 7.87 15.03 -15.44
C GLY A 27 7.56 13.52 -15.38
N VAL A 28 7.31 12.95 -14.18
CA VAL A 28 6.98 11.55 -13.94
C VAL A 28 5.64 11.48 -13.23
N VAL A 29 4.80 10.53 -13.65
CA VAL A 29 3.46 10.30 -13.08
C VAL A 29 3.53 9.20 -12.02
N THR A 30 2.92 9.45 -10.86
CA THR A 30 2.83 8.52 -9.73
C THR A 30 1.38 8.20 -9.39
N VAL A 31 1.16 7.17 -8.55
CA VAL A 31 -0.19 6.89 -8.00
C VAL A 31 -0.66 8.06 -7.13
N GLY A 32 0.26 8.66 -6.35
CA GLY A 32 -0.04 9.82 -5.50
C GLY A 32 -0.61 11.01 -6.28
N ASP A 33 -0.15 11.23 -7.51
CA ASP A 33 -0.63 12.32 -8.37
C ASP A 33 -2.11 12.16 -8.77
N PHE A 34 -2.59 10.92 -8.93
CA PHE A 34 -4.01 10.66 -9.14
C PHE A 34 -4.83 10.74 -7.85
N LEU A 35 -4.20 10.46 -6.71
CA LEU A 35 -4.83 10.44 -5.40
C LEU A 35 -4.98 11.81 -4.74
N ALA A 36 -4.46 12.91 -5.31
CA ALA A 36 -4.50 14.20 -4.62
C ALA A 36 -5.90 14.85 -4.54
N CYS A 37 -6.91 14.31 -5.23
CA CYS A 37 -8.29 14.74 -5.04
C CYS A 37 -8.91 14.05 -3.82
N PRO A 38 -9.63 14.77 -2.93
CA PRO A 38 -10.21 14.20 -1.71
C PRO A 38 -11.06 12.94 -1.93
N GLN A 39 -11.77 12.85 -3.05
CA GLN A 39 -12.58 11.69 -3.44
C GLN A 39 -11.72 10.51 -3.81
N ALA A 40 -10.65 10.75 -4.58
CA ALA A 40 -9.70 9.72 -4.93
C ALA A 40 -8.93 9.23 -3.70
N THR A 41 -8.54 10.15 -2.80
CA THR A 41 -7.94 9.80 -1.49
C THR A 41 -8.92 9.00 -0.63
N GLY A 42 -10.18 9.43 -0.54
CA GLY A 42 -11.21 8.77 0.26
C GLY A 42 -11.58 7.39 -0.28
N ALA A 43 -11.71 7.24 -1.59
CA ALA A 43 -11.93 5.95 -2.23
C ALA A 43 -10.71 5.03 -2.07
N TYR A 44 -9.50 5.57 -2.18
CA TYR A 44 -8.27 4.84 -1.86
C TYR A 44 -8.28 4.33 -0.42
N ALA A 45 -8.59 5.19 0.55
CA ALA A 45 -8.72 4.79 1.95
C ALA A 45 -9.79 3.71 2.15
N ALA A 46 -10.94 3.82 1.48
CA ALA A 46 -12.04 2.87 1.58
C ALA A 46 -11.68 1.49 0.99
N VAL A 47 -11.06 1.43 -0.19
CA VAL A 47 -10.68 0.14 -0.79
C VAL A 47 -9.52 -0.51 -0.03
N PHE A 48 -8.57 0.30 0.47
CA PHE A 48 -7.44 -0.21 1.27
C PHE A 48 -7.81 -0.51 2.72
N PHE A 49 -8.98 -0.08 3.22
CA PHE A 49 -9.41 -0.33 4.59
C PHE A 49 -9.33 -1.81 4.98
N TRP A 50 -9.76 -2.71 4.10
CA TRP A 50 -9.77 -4.14 4.41
C TRP A 50 -8.34 -4.74 4.55
N PRO A 51 -7.44 -4.58 3.57
CA PRO A 51 -6.02 -4.96 3.73
C PRO A 51 -5.38 -4.40 5.00
N LEU A 52 -5.66 -3.13 5.31
CA LEU A 52 -5.15 -2.47 6.52
C LEU A 52 -5.70 -3.15 7.76
N PHE A 53 -7.01 -3.21 7.92
CA PHE A 53 -7.66 -3.82 9.07
C PHE A 53 -7.16 -5.25 9.31
N HIS A 54 -6.98 -6.04 8.24
CA HIS A 54 -6.40 -7.37 8.36
C HIS A 54 -4.97 -7.33 8.91
N MET A 55 -4.12 -6.42 8.42
CA MET A 55 -2.78 -6.24 8.97
C MET A 55 -2.79 -5.82 10.45
N TRP A 56 -3.75 -4.99 10.89
CA TRP A 56 -3.90 -4.65 12.32
C TRP A 56 -4.18 -5.89 13.17
N SER A 57 -4.99 -6.81 12.67
CA SER A 57 -5.28 -8.07 13.37
C SER A 57 -4.04 -8.96 13.54
N LEU A 58 -2.99 -8.73 12.75
CA LEU A 58 -1.72 -9.45 12.84
C LEU A 58 -0.72 -8.82 13.80
N LYS A 59 -1.03 -7.67 14.41
CA LYS A 59 -0.08 -6.93 15.25
C LYS A 59 0.52 -7.78 16.37
N ASP A 60 -0.28 -8.61 17.04
CA ASP A 60 0.18 -9.39 18.18
C ASP A 60 1.12 -10.51 17.71
N LEU A 61 0.88 -11.06 16.52
CA LEU A 61 1.78 -12.03 15.91
C LEU A 61 3.08 -11.38 15.45
N VAL A 62 3.02 -10.22 14.77
CA VAL A 62 4.21 -9.46 14.37
C VAL A 62 5.06 -9.15 15.61
N SER A 63 4.43 -8.70 16.69
CA SER A 63 5.06 -8.47 17.99
C SER A 63 5.69 -9.73 18.59
N LYS A 64 5.04 -10.90 18.48
CA LYS A 64 5.64 -12.17 18.94
C LYS A 64 6.84 -12.59 18.09
N VAL A 65 6.80 -12.39 16.77
CA VAL A 65 7.85 -12.85 15.84
C VAL A 65 9.08 -11.94 15.86
N VAL A 66 8.87 -10.63 15.87
CA VAL A 66 9.95 -9.62 15.77
C VAL A 66 10.39 -9.11 17.14
N GLY A 67 9.59 -9.37 18.18
CA GLY A 67 9.73 -8.78 19.50
C GLY A 67 8.74 -7.62 19.70
N GLU A 68 8.14 -7.56 20.89
CA GLU A 68 6.96 -6.73 21.17
C GLU A 68 7.15 -5.25 20.81
N ARG A 69 8.28 -4.67 21.23
CA ARG A 69 8.60 -3.26 20.96
C ARG A 69 8.79 -2.99 19.47
N ILE A 70 9.49 -3.87 18.76
CA ILE A 70 9.82 -3.67 17.34
C ILE A 70 8.56 -3.90 16.49
N GLY A 71 7.80 -4.95 16.78
CA GLY A 71 6.55 -5.24 16.07
C GLY A 71 5.53 -4.11 16.22
N LEU A 72 5.32 -3.61 17.44
CA LEU A 72 4.45 -2.47 17.68
C LEU A 72 4.95 -1.20 16.97
N THR A 73 6.27 -0.97 16.96
CA THR A 73 6.88 0.19 16.27
C THR A 73 6.66 0.10 14.77
N LEU A 74 6.86 -1.06 14.14
CA LEU A 74 6.67 -1.23 12.69
C LEU A 74 5.21 -1.07 12.28
N VAL A 75 4.28 -1.67 13.03
CA VAL A 75 2.84 -1.51 12.78
C VAL A 75 2.42 -0.06 13.01
N GLY A 76 2.84 0.55 14.11
CA GLY A 76 2.56 1.95 14.41
C GLY A 76 3.12 2.90 13.34
N ALA A 77 4.37 2.71 12.92
CA ALA A 77 5.00 3.48 11.86
C ALA A 77 4.22 3.39 10.55
N PHE A 78 3.77 2.17 10.18
CA PHE A 78 2.92 1.96 9.01
C PHE A 78 1.60 2.76 9.09
N TYR A 79 0.85 2.62 10.18
CA TYR A 79 -0.44 3.30 10.34
C TYR A 79 -0.31 4.82 10.40
N CYS A 80 0.68 5.33 11.14
CA CYS A 80 0.93 6.76 11.25
C CYS A 80 1.33 7.35 9.89
N SER A 81 2.20 6.69 9.15
CA SER A 81 2.66 7.17 7.84
C SER A 81 1.59 7.03 6.76
N PHE A 82 0.78 5.97 6.78
CA PHE A 82 -0.40 5.86 5.90
C PHE A 82 -1.44 6.94 6.22
N GLY A 83 -1.74 7.18 7.49
CA GLY A 83 -2.62 8.28 7.90
C GLY A 83 -2.09 9.65 7.48
N LEU A 84 -0.77 9.86 7.62
CA LEU A 84 -0.11 11.07 7.15
C LEU A 84 -0.15 11.20 5.62
N GLN A 85 -0.02 10.12 4.87
CA GLN A 85 -0.18 10.11 3.41
C GLN A 85 -1.59 10.53 2.99
N LEU A 86 -2.62 10.11 3.73
CA LEU A 86 -4.01 10.51 3.46
C LEU A 86 -4.30 11.96 3.89
N ALA A 87 -3.66 12.42 4.96
CA ALA A 87 -3.90 13.74 5.54
C ALA A 87 -3.09 14.85 4.88
N LEU A 88 -1.88 14.56 4.37
CA LEU A 88 -1.05 15.53 3.70
C LEU A 88 -1.58 15.76 2.28
N PRO A 89 -2.16 16.95 1.99
CA PRO A 89 -2.54 17.27 0.63
C PRO A 89 -1.27 17.27 -0.22
N VAL A 90 -1.29 16.48 -1.30
CA VAL A 90 -0.16 16.36 -2.24
C VAL A 90 0.21 17.75 -2.78
N THR A 91 -0.75 18.68 -2.83
CA THR A 91 -0.58 20.05 -3.29
C THR A 91 0.26 20.93 -2.37
N ALA A 92 0.25 20.71 -1.05
CA ALA A 92 1.00 21.57 -0.11
C ALA A 92 2.36 20.99 0.28
N SER A 93 2.49 19.65 0.30
CA SER A 93 3.73 18.98 0.71
C SER A 93 3.93 17.68 -0.07
N ARG A 94 4.23 17.79 -1.37
CA ARG A 94 4.48 16.64 -2.24
C ARG A 94 5.64 15.77 -1.73
N SER A 95 6.74 16.39 -1.30
CA SER A 95 7.87 15.71 -0.68
C SER A 95 7.48 15.01 0.63
N GLY A 96 6.65 15.64 1.46
CA GLY A 96 6.11 15.04 2.68
C GLY A 96 5.21 13.84 2.39
N ASN A 97 4.36 13.93 1.37
CA ASN A 97 3.50 12.83 0.94
C ASN A 97 4.31 11.64 0.39
N HIS A 98 5.32 11.89 -0.44
CA HIS A 98 6.23 10.85 -0.94
C HIS A 98 7.04 10.20 0.18
N LEU A 99 7.54 10.99 1.14
CA LEU A 99 8.25 10.47 2.31
C LEU A 99 7.33 9.62 3.20
N ALA A 100 6.11 10.09 3.48
CA ALA A 100 5.12 9.35 4.23
C ALA A 100 4.78 8.01 3.52
N SER A 101 4.58 8.05 2.20
CA SER A 101 4.35 6.86 1.38
C SER A 101 5.53 5.88 1.45
N ALA A 102 6.76 6.36 1.36
CA ALA A 102 7.96 5.55 1.47
C ALA A 102 8.07 4.88 2.85
N VAL A 103 7.87 5.63 3.93
CA VAL A 103 7.90 5.10 5.29
C VAL A 103 6.80 4.06 5.51
N ALA A 104 5.59 4.30 5.00
CA ALA A 104 4.49 3.34 5.07
C ALA A 104 4.85 2.04 4.38
N LEU A 105 5.31 2.11 3.13
CA LEU A 105 5.65 0.94 2.33
C LEU A 105 6.83 0.16 2.91
N CYS A 106 7.88 0.84 3.38
CA CYS A 106 9.02 0.19 4.03
C CYS A 106 8.61 -0.53 5.32
N SER A 107 7.78 0.11 6.15
CA SER A 107 7.27 -0.48 7.41
C SER A 107 6.41 -1.71 7.13
N LEU A 108 5.53 -1.62 6.12
CA LEU A 108 4.70 -2.72 5.65
C LEU A 108 5.53 -3.90 5.13
N LEU A 109 6.50 -3.63 4.25
CA LEU A 109 7.40 -4.65 3.70
C LEU A 109 8.24 -5.31 4.78
N ALA A 110 8.73 -4.56 5.77
CA ALA A 110 9.46 -5.10 6.91
C ALA A 110 8.59 -6.06 7.73
N CYS A 111 7.34 -5.68 8.04
CA CYS A 111 6.39 -6.55 8.72
C CYS A 111 6.15 -7.85 7.95
N LEU A 112 5.82 -7.74 6.66
CA LEU A 112 5.51 -8.90 5.82
C LEU A 112 6.72 -9.81 5.57
N SER A 113 7.91 -9.22 5.46
CA SER A 113 9.17 -9.98 5.32
C SER A 113 9.47 -10.78 6.58
N ALA A 114 9.32 -10.17 7.77
CA ALA A 114 9.51 -10.86 9.04
C ALA A 114 8.53 -12.03 9.21
N LEU A 115 7.28 -11.82 8.83
CA LEU A 115 6.27 -12.87 8.87
C LEU A 115 6.58 -13.99 7.85
N SER A 116 7.08 -13.66 6.65
CA SER A 116 7.39 -14.64 5.59
C SER A 116 8.43 -15.70 5.96
N TRP A 117 9.23 -15.46 7.00
CA TRP A 117 10.25 -16.39 7.47
C TRP A 117 9.66 -17.55 8.28
N ARG A 118 8.49 -17.35 8.90
CA ARG A 118 7.85 -18.36 9.77
C ARG A 118 6.96 -19.36 9.02
N PHE A 119 6.46 -19.01 7.84
CA PHE A 119 5.58 -19.89 7.09
C PHE A 119 6.33 -21.00 6.36
N ARG A 120 5.65 -22.14 6.17
CA ARG A 120 6.09 -23.28 5.35
C ARG A 120 4.98 -23.67 4.36
N GLY A 121 5.35 -24.40 3.29
CA GLY A 121 4.40 -24.99 2.33
C GLY A 121 4.21 -24.23 1.01
N ARG A 122 3.26 -24.70 0.18
CA ARG A 122 3.04 -24.17 -1.19
C ARG A 122 2.55 -22.71 -1.22
N ARG A 123 1.75 -22.29 -0.22
CA ARG A 123 1.27 -20.90 -0.11
C ARG A 123 2.39 -19.90 0.17
N LEU A 124 3.44 -20.32 0.88
CA LEU A 124 4.62 -19.51 1.14
C LEU A 124 5.32 -19.09 -0.16
N ILE A 125 5.39 -19.99 -1.15
CA ILE A 125 6.04 -19.69 -2.44
C ILE A 125 5.32 -18.52 -3.12
N LEU A 126 3.99 -18.57 -3.17
CA LEU A 126 3.17 -17.53 -3.76
C LEU A 126 3.24 -16.22 -2.98
N PHE A 127 3.20 -16.29 -1.65
CA PHE A 127 3.38 -15.13 -0.77
C PHE A 127 4.75 -14.47 -1.00
N ARG A 128 5.83 -15.25 -1.02
CA ARG A 128 7.19 -14.76 -1.27
C ARG A 128 7.36 -14.21 -2.67
N SER A 129 6.73 -14.81 -3.69
CA SER A 129 6.77 -14.26 -5.05
C SER A 129 6.05 -12.91 -5.12
N LEU A 130 4.88 -12.77 -4.50
CA LEU A 130 4.15 -11.49 -4.47
C LEU A 130 4.89 -10.44 -3.67
N LEU A 131 5.49 -10.82 -2.54
CA LEU A 131 6.32 -9.94 -1.73
C LEU A 131 7.57 -9.49 -2.53
N ALA A 132 8.26 -10.41 -3.20
CA ALA A 132 9.42 -10.08 -4.03
C ALA A 132 9.05 -9.15 -5.19
N VAL A 133 7.95 -9.41 -5.89
CA VAL A 133 7.44 -8.52 -6.94
C VAL A 133 7.10 -7.14 -6.36
N SER A 134 6.50 -7.08 -5.16
CA SER A 134 6.20 -5.82 -4.48
C SER A 134 7.47 -5.04 -4.14
N VAL A 135 8.48 -5.70 -3.55
CA VAL A 135 9.77 -5.08 -3.20
C VAL A 135 10.47 -4.55 -4.45
N VAL A 136 10.57 -5.36 -5.50
CA VAL A 136 11.27 -4.97 -6.74
C VAL A 136 10.55 -3.83 -7.43
N SER A 137 9.23 -3.93 -7.62
CA SER A 137 8.45 -2.88 -8.29
C SER A 137 8.47 -1.56 -7.51
N LEU A 138 8.26 -1.57 -6.19
CA LEU A 138 8.32 -0.35 -5.39
C LEU A 138 9.73 0.25 -5.34
N SER A 139 10.77 -0.58 -5.28
CA SER A 139 12.16 -0.11 -5.37
C SER A 139 12.41 0.60 -6.70
N LEU A 140 11.94 0.03 -7.82
CA LEU A 140 12.05 0.66 -9.14
C LEU A 140 11.25 1.97 -9.22
N ALA A 141 10.08 2.04 -8.59
CA ALA A 141 9.31 3.28 -8.48
C ALA A 141 10.09 4.37 -7.72
N PHE A 142 10.64 4.06 -6.55
CA PHE A 142 11.43 5.03 -5.78
C PHE A 142 12.73 5.40 -6.46
N LEU A 143 13.40 4.46 -7.12
CA LEU A 143 14.58 4.73 -7.93
C LEU A 143 14.24 5.67 -9.09
N SER A 144 13.09 5.49 -9.76
CA SER A 144 12.66 6.40 -10.84
C SER A 144 12.39 7.83 -10.32
N LEU A 145 11.82 7.96 -9.12
CA LEU A 145 11.58 9.25 -8.48
C LEU A 145 12.88 9.92 -8.03
N GLY A 146 13.77 9.16 -7.38
CA GLY A 146 15.08 9.64 -6.96
C GLY A 146 15.97 10.04 -8.13
N ALA A 147 15.95 9.26 -9.22
CA ALA A 147 16.63 9.58 -10.46
C ALA A 147 16.12 10.90 -11.05
N CYS A 148 14.80 11.10 -11.05
CA CYS A 148 14.22 12.33 -11.52
C CYS A 148 14.61 13.54 -10.65
N TRP A 149 14.52 13.39 -9.33
CA TRP A 149 14.96 14.41 -8.38
C TRP A 149 16.43 14.78 -8.58
N LEU A 150 17.30 13.78 -8.79
CA LEU A 150 18.73 13.99 -9.03
C LEU A 150 18.99 14.73 -10.34
N LYS A 151 18.25 14.42 -11.41
CA LYS A 151 18.35 15.13 -12.69
C LYS A 151 18.01 16.61 -12.52
N HIS A 152 16.95 16.91 -11.78
CA HIS A 152 16.51 18.28 -11.59
C HIS A 152 17.43 19.07 -10.66
N VAL A 153 17.77 18.52 -9.50
CA VAL A 153 18.57 19.23 -8.48
C VAL A 153 20.05 19.32 -8.88
N CYS A 154 20.61 18.24 -9.44
CA CYS A 154 22.04 18.15 -9.72
C CYS A 154 22.39 18.37 -11.19
N GLY A 155 21.40 18.52 -12.09
CA GLY A 155 21.65 18.69 -13.53
C GLY A 155 22.33 17.49 -14.20
N VAL A 156 22.29 16.30 -13.58
CA VAL A 156 22.99 15.11 -14.08
C VAL A 156 22.24 14.52 -15.27
N GLY A 157 22.66 14.89 -16.48
CA GLY A 157 22.11 14.42 -17.75
C GLY A 157 22.77 13.14 -18.26
N ASN A 158 22.61 12.00 -17.57
CA ASN A 158 23.09 10.72 -18.11
C ASN A 158 22.11 10.15 -19.15
N TRP A 159 22.62 9.46 -20.17
CA TRP A 159 21.80 8.85 -21.23
C TRP A 159 20.74 7.88 -20.68
N TRP A 160 21.10 7.06 -19.68
CA TRP A 160 20.16 6.13 -19.03
C TRP A 160 18.99 6.83 -18.33
N LEU A 161 19.27 7.94 -17.64
CA LEU A 161 18.26 8.79 -17.00
C LEU A 161 17.27 9.32 -18.03
N ASN A 162 17.75 9.80 -19.18
CA ASN A 162 16.89 10.26 -20.26
C ASN A 162 16.04 9.12 -20.86
N HIS A 163 16.57 7.89 -20.95
CA HIS A 163 15.82 6.76 -21.48
C HIS A 163 14.71 6.29 -20.53
N VAL A 164 15.01 6.13 -19.24
CA VAL A 164 14.02 5.72 -18.22
C VAL A 164 12.95 6.81 -18.03
N LEU A 165 13.35 8.08 -18.07
CA LEU A 165 12.42 9.21 -17.99
C LEU A 165 11.67 9.48 -19.31
N SER A 166 11.99 8.76 -20.41
CA SER A 166 11.25 8.89 -21.67
C SER A 166 9.80 8.44 -21.52
N CYS A 167 9.53 7.49 -20.62
CA CYS A 167 8.19 6.99 -20.35
C CYS A 167 7.71 7.46 -18.97
N PRO A 168 6.88 8.51 -18.92
CA PRO A 168 6.41 9.12 -17.66
C PRO A 168 5.48 8.21 -16.85
N TRP A 169 4.90 7.19 -17.49
CA TRP A 169 4.03 6.19 -16.86
C TRP A 169 4.80 5.12 -16.08
N THR A 170 6.12 5.05 -16.24
CA THR A 170 6.95 3.98 -15.66
C THR A 170 6.82 3.91 -14.13
N SER A 171 6.89 5.06 -13.45
CA SER A 171 6.76 5.10 -11.99
C SER A 171 5.37 4.68 -11.55
N TYR A 172 4.32 5.17 -12.22
CA TYR A 172 2.94 4.77 -11.96
C TYR A 172 2.75 3.25 -12.11
N VAL A 173 3.23 2.64 -13.20
CA VAL A 173 3.10 1.18 -13.44
C VAL A 173 3.81 0.38 -12.34
N PHE A 174 5.00 0.80 -11.94
CA PHE A 174 5.74 0.15 -10.86
C PHE A 174 5.05 0.29 -9.49
N GLN A 175 4.56 1.49 -9.15
CA GLN A 175 3.78 1.70 -7.93
C GLN A 175 2.49 0.89 -7.94
N ALA A 176 1.75 0.92 -9.04
CA ALA A 176 0.50 0.21 -9.22
C ALA A 176 0.68 -1.31 -9.07
N THR A 177 1.74 -1.85 -9.69
CA THR A 177 2.08 -3.27 -9.58
C THR A 177 2.41 -3.63 -8.13
N GLY A 178 3.28 -2.85 -7.48
CA GLY A 178 3.70 -3.12 -6.10
C GLY A 178 2.55 -3.03 -5.10
N LEU A 179 1.75 -1.98 -5.18
CA LEU A 179 0.56 -1.80 -4.34
C LEU A 179 -0.49 -2.88 -4.60
N SER A 180 -0.69 -3.29 -5.87
CA SER A 180 -1.59 -4.39 -6.21
C SER A 180 -1.14 -5.69 -5.55
N CYS A 181 0.13 -6.05 -5.68
CA CYS A 181 0.68 -7.24 -5.03
C CYS A 181 0.56 -7.17 -3.50
N LEU A 182 0.88 -6.02 -2.89
CA LEU A 182 0.71 -5.81 -1.45
C LEU A 182 -0.74 -5.98 -0.98
N SER A 183 -1.71 -5.47 -1.74
CA SER A 183 -3.13 -5.59 -1.40
C SER A 183 -3.64 -7.03 -1.41
N LEU A 184 -2.98 -7.91 -2.17
CA LEU A 184 -3.29 -9.34 -2.25
C LEU A 184 -2.62 -10.17 -1.15
N LEU A 185 -1.54 -9.68 -0.51
CA LEU A 185 -0.80 -10.45 0.49
C LEU A 185 -1.64 -10.86 1.72
N PRO A 186 -2.49 -9.98 2.30
CA PRO A 186 -3.40 -10.36 3.40
C PRO A 186 -4.31 -11.54 3.05
N TRP A 187 -4.57 -11.81 1.78
CA TRP A 187 -5.44 -12.91 1.36
C TRP A 187 -4.82 -14.29 1.55
N PHE A 188 -3.51 -14.38 1.36
CA PHE A 188 -2.79 -15.63 1.56
C PHE A 188 -2.62 -15.98 3.03
N TRP A 189 -3.03 -15.05 3.90
CA TRP A 189 -3.04 -15.19 5.32
C TRP A 189 -4.33 -15.84 5.81
N LYS A 190 -4.27 -17.12 6.19
CA LYS A 190 -5.35 -17.77 6.94
C LYS A 190 -4.96 -17.89 8.41
N VAL A 191 -5.90 -17.51 9.29
CA VAL A 191 -5.75 -17.64 10.74
C VAL A 191 -5.54 -19.10 11.16
N ASP A 192 -6.17 -20.05 10.45
CA ASP A 192 -6.02 -21.49 10.71
C ASP A 192 -4.55 -21.97 10.63
N ASP A 193 -3.78 -21.42 9.69
CA ASP A 193 -2.36 -21.76 9.52
C ASP A 193 -1.50 -21.17 10.68
N VAL A 194 -1.99 -20.14 11.37
CA VAL A 194 -1.30 -19.48 12.49
C VAL A 194 -1.49 -20.26 13.78
N GLU A 195 -2.69 -20.76 14.06
CA GLU A 195 -2.94 -21.62 15.23
C GLU A 195 -2.14 -22.92 15.14
N GLU A 196 -2.05 -23.54 13.97
CA GLU A 196 -1.26 -24.75 13.77
C GLU A 196 0.23 -24.48 14.05
N CYS A 197 0.78 -23.36 13.56
CA CYS A 197 2.15 -22.94 13.86
C CYS A 197 2.40 -22.69 15.36
N ILE A 198 1.48 -22.01 16.04
CA ILE A 198 1.60 -21.74 17.49
C ILE A 198 1.56 -23.05 18.27
N ASN A 199 0.64 -23.95 17.91
CA ASN A 199 0.48 -25.24 18.57
C ASN A 199 1.69 -26.17 18.33
N ASP A 200 2.32 -26.11 17.15
CA ASP A 200 3.55 -26.84 16.87
C ASP A 200 4.75 -26.31 17.68
N GLU A 201 4.84 -24.99 17.90
CA GLU A 201 5.89 -24.38 18.74
C GLU A 201 5.69 -24.73 20.23
N LEU A 202 4.43 -24.82 20.69
CA LEU A 202 4.07 -25.33 22.03
C LEU A 202 4.33 -26.84 22.20
N ARG A 203 4.25 -27.63 21.12
CA ARG A 203 4.54 -29.07 21.13
C ARG A 203 6.01 -29.40 20.98
N SER A 204 6.81 -28.49 20.44
CA SER A 204 8.27 -28.61 20.44
C SER A 204 8.77 -28.59 21.89
N PRO A 205 9.51 -29.62 22.36
CA PRO A 205 10.01 -29.66 23.73
C PRO A 205 11.07 -28.58 23.93
N ALA A 206 10.65 -27.38 24.30
CA ALA A 206 11.54 -26.36 24.85
C ALA A 206 11.99 -26.81 26.27
N PRO A 207 13.23 -26.53 26.68
CA PRO A 207 13.77 -26.95 27.96
C PRO A 207 12.88 -26.45 29.12
N ALA A 208 12.61 -27.36 30.06
CA ALA A 208 11.52 -27.37 31.05
C ALA A 208 11.45 -26.21 32.08
N ASN A 209 12.06 -25.05 31.83
CA ASN A 209 12.30 -24.06 32.88
C ASN A 209 11.48 -22.75 32.79
N LEU A 210 10.47 -22.63 31.91
CA LEU A 210 9.73 -21.36 31.78
C LEU A 210 8.20 -21.44 31.56
N ALA A 211 7.60 -22.61 31.59
CA ALA A 211 6.21 -22.81 31.10
C ALA A 211 5.09 -22.72 32.17
N LEU A 212 5.21 -21.88 33.21
CA LEU A 212 4.24 -21.89 34.32
C LEU A 212 3.58 -20.54 34.71
N SER A 213 3.67 -19.47 33.91
CA SER A 213 3.05 -18.18 34.31
C SER A 213 2.11 -17.48 33.32
N MET A 214 1.76 -18.03 32.16
CA MET A 214 1.00 -17.27 31.14
C MET A 214 -0.31 -17.90 30.63
N VAL A 215 -0.91 -18.86 31.35
CA VAL A 215 -2.24 -19.39 30.99
C VAL A 215 -3.26 -19.01 32.06
N SER A 216 -3.65 -17.74 32.08
CA SER A 216 -4.91 -17.27 32.67
C SER A 216 -5.17 -15.85 32.20
N THR A 217 -6.41 -15.54 31.84
CA THR A 217 -6.93 -14.34 31.16
C THR A 217 -6.70 -14.39 29.64
N GLY A 218 -7.69 -14.43 28.74
CA GLY A 218 -9.15 -14.32 28.78
C GLY A 218 -9.58 -13.97 27.32
N SER A 219 -10.79 -14.36 26.90
CA SER A 219 -11.44 -14.02 25.61
C SER A 219 -11.15 -14.92 24.39
N THR A 220 -11.58 -16.18 24.44
CA THR A 220 -11.68 -17.09 23.27
C THR A 220 -12.99 -17.00 22.48
N ASP A 221 -13.99 -16.23 22.95
CA ASP A 221 -15.35 -16.36 22.41
C ASP A 221 -15.58 -15.60 21.09
N THR A 222 -14.80 -14.55 20.80
CA THR A 222 -14.96 -13.75 19.57
C THR A 222 -14.42 -14.43 18.31
N LEU A 223 -13.48 -15.37 18.44
CA LEU A 223 -12.86 -16.06 17.30
C LEU A 223 -13.71 -17.22 16.76
N SER A 224 -14.52 -17.84 17.61
CA SER A 224 -15.39 -18.96 17.24
C SER A 224 -16.54 -18.58 16.29
N PHE A 225 -16.93 -17.30 16.25
CA PHE A 225 -18.04 -16.83 15.42
C PHE A 225 -17.70 -16.77 13.92
N LEU A 226 -16.42 -16.65 13.57
CA LEU A 226 -15.97 -16.61 12.17
C LEU A 226 -15.78 -18.01 11.55
N HIS A 227 -15.65 -19.06 12.37
CA HIS A 227 -15.28 -20.39 11.90
C HIS A 227 -16.46 -21.19 11.27
N ARG A 228 -17.72 -20.89 11.61
CA ARG A 228 -18.87 -21.79 11.28
C ARG A 228 -19.61 -21.53 9.96
N ARG A 229 -19.18 -20.59 9.10
CA ARG A 229 -19.85 -20.27 7.81
C ARG A 229 -18.91 -20.39 6.58
N GLY A 230 -18.23 -21.53 6.43
CA GLY A 230 -17.09 -21.74 5.53
C GLY A 230 -17.31 -21.79 4.00
N SER A 231 -18.53 -21.67 3.47
CA SER A 231 -18.76 -21.86 2.01
C SER A 231 -19.45 -20.71 1.29
N CYS A 232 -20.32 -19.93 1.94
CA CYS A 232 -21.02 -18.81 1.29
C CYS A 232 -20.27 -17.48 1.33
N LEU A 233 -19.24 -17.34 2.17
CA LEU A 233 -18.48 -16.09 2.32
C LEU A 233 -17.31 -15.92 1.33
N ARG A 234 -17.03 -16.90 0.46
CA ARG A 234 -15.85 -16.83 -0.43
C ARG A 234 -15.99 -15.80 -1.57
N PHE A 235 -17.21 -15.56 -2.04
CA PHE A 235 -17.47 -14.63 -3.13
C PHE A 235 -17.23 -13.15 -2.77
N PRO A 236 -17.83 -12.60 -1.69
CA PRO A 236 -17.57 -11.20 -1.33
C PRO A 236 -16.08 -10.96 -1.03
N LEU A 237 -15.40 -11.98 -0.48
CA LEU A 237 -14.03 -11.89 -0.01
C LEU A 237 -13.04 -11.69 -1.20
N ILE A 238 -13.23 -12.36 -2.36
CA ILE A 238 -12.38 -12.14 -3.55
C ILE A 238 -12.58 -10.73 -4.12
N THR A 239 -13.81 -10.22 -4.12
CA THR A 239 -14.12 -8.87 -4.61
C THR A 239 -13.40 -7.80 -3.77
N PHE A 240 -13.36 -7.96 -2.44
CA PHE A 240 -12.63 -7.03 -1.57
C PHE A 240 -11.11 -7.11 -1.74
N ALA A 241 -10.55 -8.26 -2.11
CA ALA A 241 -9.11 -8.40 -2.35
C ALA A 241 -8.68 -7.81 -3.71
N ALA A 242 -9.53 -7.92 -4.73
CA ALA A 242 -9.23 -7.37 -6.06
C ALA A 242 -9.55 -5.87 -6.17
N ALA A 243 -10.43 -5.33 -5.33
CA ALA A 243 -10.86 -3.94 -5.39
C ALA A 243 -9.71 -2.91 -5.28
N PRO A 244 -8.72 -3.05 -4.38
CA PRO A 244 -7.60 -2.10 -4.30
C PRO A 244 -6.75 -2.10 -5.57
N ALA A 245 -6.43 -3.29 -6.10
CA ALA A 245 -5.69 -3.43 -7.34
C ALA A 245 -6.47 -2.79 -8.51
N ALA A 246 -7.73 -3.21 -8.70
CA ALA A 246 -8.59 -2.66 -9.74
C ALA A 246 -8.72 -1.13 -9.63
N TYR A 247 -8.91 -0.61 -8.42
CA TYR A 247 -9.00 0.83 -8.17
C TYR A 247 -7.74 1.56 -8.63
N ILE A 248 -6.55 1.08 -8.25
CA ILE A 248 -5.29 1.72 -8.65
C ILE A 248 -5.15 1.75 -10.17
N TRP A 249 -5.38 0.61 -10.84
CA TRP A 249 -5.28 0.50 -12.30
C TRP A 249 -6.34 1.31 -13.05
N LEU A 250 -7.49 1.59 -12.42
CA LEU A 250 -8.55 2.43 -12.98
C LEU A 250 -8.33 3.93 -12.74
N LEU A 251 -7.36 4.34 -11.92
CA LEU A 251 -7.10 5.76 -11.64
C LEU A 251 -6.96 6.64 -12.90
N PRO A 252 -6.25 6.24 -13.97
CA PRO A 252 -6.14 7.05 -15.18
C PRO A 252 -7.50 7.26 -15.87
N LEU A 253 -8.34 6.21 -15.91
CA LEU A 253 -9.70 6.29 -16.47
C LEU A 253 -10.61 7.14 -15.58
N LEU A 254 -10.49 6.99 -14.25
CA LEU A 254 -11.19 7.81 -13.27
C LEU A 254 -10.77 9.29 -13.36
N ALA A 255 -9.55 9.56 -13.81
CA ALA A 255 -9.07 10.91 -14.05
C ALA A 255 -9.76 11.58 -15.24
N GLU A 256 -10.11 10.81 -16.28
CA GLU A 256 -10.81 11.34 -17.46
C GLU A 256 -12.23 11.81 -17.17
N ILE A 257 -12.89 11.18 -16.20
CA ILE A 257 -14.22 11.58 -15.71
C ILE A 257 -14.16 12.64 -14.61
N GLY A 258 -12.96 13.12 -14.25
CA GLY A 258 -12.74 14.12 -13.20
C GLY A 258 -12.87 13.60 -11.77
N PHE A 259 -12.79 12.28 -11.56
CA PHE A 259 -12.82 11.68 -10.21
C PHE A 259 -11.42 11.67 -9.56
N ALA A 260 -10.41 11.32 -10.35
CA ALA A 260 -9.02 11.53 -10.01
C ALA A 260 -8.54 12.81 -10.69
N GLY A 261 -7.44 13.39 -10.21
CA GLY A 261 -6.96 14.60 -10.84
C GLY A 261 -6.20 14.31 -12.15
N LYS A 262 -6.28 15.24 -13.11
CA LYS A 262 -5.68 15.16 -14.46
C LYS A 262 -5.31 16.56 -14.98
N CYS A 263 -4.25 16.66 -15.79
CA CYS A 263 -3.88 17.90 -16.50
C CYS A 263 -4.25 17.84 -17.95
N ASP A 264 -4.41 19.03 -18.51
CA ASP A 264 -4.27 19.24 -19.94
C ASP A 264 -2.82 18.93 -20.35
N GLY A 265 -2.63 18.00 -21.29
CA GLY A 265 -1.31 17.58 -21.78
C GLY A 265 -0.69 16.37 -21.07
N MET A 266 -1.38 15.70 -20.14
CA MET A 266 -0.86 14.50 -19.48
C MET A 266 -0.35 13.47 -20.51
N PRO A 267 0.88 12.92 -20.38
CA PRO A 267 1.73 12.91 -19.18
C PRO A 267 2.76 14.04 -19.06
N ARG A 268 2.79 14.99 -20.00
CA ARG A 268 3.70 16.15 -19.95
C ARG A 268 2.87 17.39 -19.73
N CYS A 269 2.71 17.72 -18.45
CA CYS A 269 2.19 18.99 -17.96
C CYS A 269 2.70 20.16 -18.80
N THR A 270 1.95 20.77 -19.72
CA THR A 270 2.40 22.05 -20.31
C THR A 270 1.67 23.16 -19.58
N ASP A 271 2.42 24.09 -19.02
CA ASP A 271 1.87 25.32 -18.46
C ASP A 271 1.05 25.99 -19.57
N SER A 272 -0.26 26.06 -19.37
CA SER A 272 -1.14 26.82 -20.25
C SER A 272 -1.02 28.29 -19.86
N ASP A 273 -0.37 29.09 -20.71
CA ASP A 273 -0.24 30.55 -20.62
C ASP A 273 -1.57 31.27 -20.28
#